data_AF-A0A382XN29-F1
#
_entry.id   AF-A0A382XN29-F1
#
_cell.length_a   1.000
_cell.length_b   1.000
_cell.length_c   1.000
_cell.angle_alpha   90.00
_cell.angle_beta   90.00
_cell.angle_gamma   90.00
#
_symmetry.space_group_name_H-M   'P 1'
#
loop_
_entity.id
_entity.type
_entity.pdbx_description
1 polymer ?
#
loop_
_entity_poly.entity_id
_entity_poly.type
_entity_poly.pdbx_seq_one_letter_code
_entity_poly.pdbx_strand_id
1 'polypeptide(L)'
;MSERKFQLANVVDKYVKGKMKRRDFVRSATMLGLGAGAFGLGRRFGLGNLISQAHAAEIEWRGDMMSWLKDVSSPFKGQTVTLATESTPPSNAINTTLKPFFEEATGINVEIEVLPLEQVLQKLTLDVASGLGTYDTYYLDQSWMAAFNGDVDDPRELYAAKPDLAMPNYNFDDFLGPLVDGISMYNGIMVGVPYDIPIFIMMYRGDVYKELGLSVPTTMGEYMSNAQTIQAADLGHLNDDGRPIYGCNGQM
;
A
#
# COMPACT_ATOMS: atom_id res chain seq x y z
N MET A 1 -15.02 14.81 9.60
CA MET A 1 -14.99 13.40 10.06
C MET A 1 -16.40 12.84 9.90
N SER A 2 -16.59 11.72 9.19
CA SER A 2 -17.95 11.17 8.91
C SER A 2 -18.69 10.81 10.20
N GLU A 3 -19.98 11.14 10.25
CA GLU A 3 -20.91 10.91 11.37
C GLU A 3 -20.89 9.44 11.85
N ARG A 4 -20.66 8.48 10.94
CA ARG A 4 -20.53 7.05 11.22
C ARG A 4 -19.31 6.71 12.10
N LYS A 5 -18.16 7.35 11.86
CA LYS A 5 -16.94 7.12 12.65
C LYS A 5 -17.13 7.60 14.09
N PHE A 6 -17.85 8.71 14.28
CA PHE A 6 -18.20 9.22 15.60
C PHE A 6 -19.18 8.30 16.35
N GLN A 7 -20.17 7.75 15.64
CA GLN A 7 -21.09 6.78 16.24
C GLN A 7 -20.41 5.47 16.63
N LEU A 8 -19.46 4.97 15.82
CA LEU A 8 -18.69 3.77 16.12
C LEU A 8 -17.81 3.95 17.37
N ALA A 9 -17.08 5.07 17.44
CA ALA A 9 -16.26 5.41 18.59
C ALA A 9 -17.10 5.49 19.88
N ASN A 10 -18.29 6.08 19.81
CA ASN A 10 -19.20 6.17 20.95
C ASN A 10 -19.75 4.81 21.40
N VAL A 11 -20.02 3.89 20.49
CA VAL A 11 -20.51 2.53 20.84
C VAL A 11 -19.42 1.71 21.51
N VAL A 12 -18.19 1.79 21.00
CA VAL A 12 -17.02 1.11 21.59
C VAL A 12 -16.69 1.69 22.97
N ASP A 13 -16.65 3.02 23.11
CA ASP A 13 -16.38 3.70 24.38
C ASP A 13 -17.40 3.33 25.47
N LYS A 14 -18.68 3.25 25.12
CA LYS A 14 -19.74 2.81 26.04
C LYS A 14 -19.58 1.36 26.49
N TYR A 15 -19.13 0.46 25.61
CA TYR A 15 -18.89 -0.94 25.98
C TYR A 15 -17.66 -1.09 26.90
N VAL A 16 -16.54 -0.44 26.55
CA VAL A 16 -15.30 -0.47 27.34
C VAL A 16 -15.51 0.11 28.74
N LYS A 17 -16.31 1.18 28.87
CA LYS A 17 -16.66 1.78 30.18
C LYS A 17 -17.72 1.00 30.95
N GLY A 18 -18.13 -0.19 30.50
CA GLY A 18 -19.14 -1.03 31.15
C GLY A 18 -20.57 -0.46 31.12
N LYS A 19 -20.81 0.57 30.31
CA LYS A 19 -22.11 1.27 30.19
C LYS A 19 -23.04 0.64 29.15
N MET A 20 -22.63 -0.47 28.53
CA MET A 20 -23.40 -1.21 27.53
C MET A 20 -23.23 -2.72 27.73
N LYS A 21 -24.33 -3.47 27.63
CA LYS A 21 -24.28 -4.93 27.72
C LYS A 21 -23.72 -5.53 26.43
N ARG A 22 -22.96 -6.61 26.54
CA ARG A 22 -22.32 -7.31 25.41
C ARG A 22 -23.26 -7.64 24.25
N ARG A 23 -24.50 -8.04 24.54
CA ARG A 23 -25.52 -8.34 23.51
C ARG A 23 -25.91 -7.11 22.69
N ASP A 24 -26.05 -5.97 23.36
CA ASP A 24 -26.48 -4.72 22.72
C ASP A 24 -25.30 -4.09 21.96
N PHE A 25 -24.07 -4.29 22.48
CA PHE A 25 -22.84 -4.00 21.75
C PHE A 25 -22.74 -4.84 20.47
N VAL A 26 -22.93 -6.16 20.53
CA VAL A 26 -22.86 -7.02 19.33
C VAL A 26 -23.91 -6.63 18.29
N ARG A 27 -25.16 -6.34 18.69
CA ARG A 27 -26.19 -5.88 17.74
C ARG A 27 -25.83 -4.54 17.08
N SER A 28 -25.35 -3.59 17.88
CA SER A 28 -24.95 -2.27 17.39
C SER A 28 -23.70 -2.37 16.51
N ALA A 29 -22.74 -3.20 16.90
CA ALA A 29 -21.50 -3.49 16.17
C ALA A 29 -21.80 -4.19 14.85
N THR A 30 -22.74 -5.15 14.82
CA THR A 30 -23.21 -5.80 13.58
C THR A 30 -23.91 -4.82 12.65
N MET A 31 -24.82 -3.97 13.16
CA MET A 31 -25.45 -2.92 12.35
C MET A 31 -24.43 -1.89 11.82
N LEU A 32 -23.32 -1.70 12.52
CA LEU A 32 -22.24 -0.78 12.14
C LEU A 32 -21.10 -1.46 11.34
N GLY A 33 -21.15 -2.79 11.13
CA GLY A 33 -20.24 -3.54 10.26
C GLY A 33 -19.02 -4.20 10.93
N LEU A 34 -18.99 -4.37 12.26
CA LEU A 34 -17.91 -5.06 12.97
C LEU A 34 -18.21 -6.57 13.12
N GLY A 35 -17.56 -7.42 12.32
CA GLY A 35 -17.64 -8.87 12.50
C GLY A 35 -16.53 -9.67 11.80
N ALA A 36 -15.37 -9.83 12.45
CA ALA A 36 -14.26 -10.69 11.99
C ALA A 36 -14.05 -11.97 12.84
N GLY A 37 -14.89 -12.23 13.86
CA GLY A 37 -14.69 -13.33 14.82
C GLY A 37 -15.37 -14.68 14.50
N ALA A 38 -15.96 -14.86 13.31
CA ALA A 38 -16.80 -16.03 13.00
C ALA A 38 -16.17 -17.03 12.00
N PHE A 39 -14.87 -16.92 11.70
CA PHE A 39 -14.20 -17.79 10.72
C PHE A 39 -14.11 -19.28 11.15
N GLY A 40 -14.12 -19.59 12.45
CA GLY A 40 -13.85 -20.96 12.95
C GLY A 40 -15.03 -21.93 12.96
N LEU A 41 -16.29 -21.45 12.96
CA LEU A 41 -17.48 -22.29 13.14
C LEU A 41 -18.23 -22.64 11.84
N GLY A 42 -18.09 -21.82 10.79
CA GLY A 42 -18.88 -21.96 9.56
C GLY A 42 -18.52 -23.17 8.67
N ARG A 43 -17.28 -23.67 8.77
CA ARG A 43 -16.83 -24.81 7.96
C ARG A 43 -17.44 -26.15 8.36
N ARG A 44 -18.05 -26.27 9.55
CA ARG A 44 -18.54 -27.55 10.08
C ARG A 44 -20.02 -27.84 9.76
N PHE A 45 -20.76 -26.87 9.23
CA PHE A 45 -22.22 -26.98 9.02
C PHE A 45 -22.71 -26.62 7.60
N GLY A 46 -21.83 -26.64 6.58
CA GLY A 46 -22.27 -26.56 5.18
C GLY A 46 -22.86 -25.22 4.71
N LEU A 47 -22.68 -24.12 5.47
CA LEU A 47 -23.09 -22.77 5.08
C LEU A 47 -22.00 -22.03 4.29
N GLY A 48 -21.44 -22.68 3.28
CA GLY A 48 -20.24 -22.26 2.56
C GLY A 48 -20.33 -20.97 1.73
N ASN A 49 -21.40 -20.18 1.79
CA ASN A 49 -21.60 -19.00 0.92
C ASN A 49 -22.33 -17.82 1.57
N LEU A 50 -22.26 -17.64 2.90
CA LEU A 50 -22.95 -16.53 3.59
C LEU A 50 -21.98 -15.56 4.29
N ILE A 51 -20.87 -15.24 3.62
CA ILE A 51 -20.13 -14.02 3.89
C ILE A 51 -20.49 -13.05 2.77
N SER A 52 -21.37 -12.09 3.08
CA SER A 52 -21.50 -10.87 2.30
C SER A 52 -20.11 -10.22 2.25
N GLN A 53 -19.61 -9.95 1.03
CA GLN A 53 -18.52 -9.00 0.78
C GLN A 53 -18.92 -7.64 1.37
N ALA A 54 -18.78 -7.47 2.67
CA ALA A 54 -19.15 -6.24 3.34
C ALA A 54 -17.87 -5.47 3.66
N HIS A 55 -17.59 -4.54 2.75
CA HIS A 55 -16.78 -3.34 2.95
C HIS A 55 -15.27 -3.42 2.64
N ALA A 56 -14.92 -3.85 1.43
CA ALA A 56 -14.25 -2.85 0.61
C ALA A 56 -15.29 -1.74 0.48
N ALA A 57 -14.99 -0.49 0.85
CA ALA A 57 -15.83 0.61 0.39
C ALA A 57 -16.15 0.31 -1.09
N GLU A 58 -17.40 0.44 -1.53
CA GLU A 58 -17.67 0.46 -2.97
C GLU A 58 -16.84 1.64 -3.49
N ILE A 59 -15.60 1.38 -3.88
CA ILE A 59 -14.76 2.36 -4.52
C ILE A 59 -15.38 2.41 -5.91
N GLU A 60 -16.41 3.23 -6.05
CA GLU A 60 -16.87 3.66 -7.33
C GLU A 60 -15.78 4.54 -7.92
N TRP A 61 -14.85 3.91 -8.62
CA TRP A 61 -13.96 4.59 -9.55
C TRP A 61 -14.85 5.13 -10.69
N ARG A 62 -15.57 6.26 -10.55
CA ARG A 62 -16.35 6.88 -11.65
C ARG A 62 -16.33 8.42 -11.60
N GLY A 63 -16.29 9.13 -12.74
CA GLY A 63 -16.73 8.70 -14.09
C GLY A 63 -15.81 9.03 -15.28
N ASP A 64 -14.79 9.87 -15.12
CA ASP A 64 -14.04 10.46 -16.24
C ASP A 64 -12.94 9.48 -16.70
N MET A 65 -12.11 9.01 -15.77
CA MET A 65 -11.02 8.08 -16.04
C MET A 65 -11.52 6.74 -16.56
N MET A 66 -12.58 6.17 -15.96
CA MET A 66 -13.10 4.87 -16.40
C MET A 66 -13.82 4.94 -17.74
N SER A 67 -14.45 6.07 -18.05
CA SER A 67 -15.02 6.30 -19.39
C SER A 67 -13.92 6.45 -20.43
N TRP A 68 -12.88 7.23 -20.10
CA TRP A 68 -11.70 7.39 -20.94
C TRP A 68 -11.00 6.05 -21.19
N LEU A 69 -10.73 5.26 -20.15
CA LEU A 69 -10.12 3.93 -20.27
C LEU A 69 -10.91 3.03 -21.23
N LYS A 70 -12.24 2.95 -21.08
CA LYS A 70 -13.11 2.15 -21.97
C LYS A 70 -13.04 2.60 -23.43
N ASP A 71 -12.96 3.91 -23.65
CA ASP A 71 -12.90 4.50 -24.99
C ASP A 71 -11.57 4.16 -25.66
N VAL A 72 -10.45 4.51 -25.02
CA VAL A 72 -9.11 4.39 -25.62
C VAL A 72 -8.59 2.96 -25.68
N SER A 73 -9.06 2.06 -24.82
CA SER A 73 -8.49 0.71 -24.71
C SER A 73 -9.03 -0.28 -25.75
N SER A 74 -10.10 0.07 -26.48
CA SER A 74 -10.79 -0.84 -27.39
C SER A 74 -9.87 -1.61 -28.37
N PRO A 75 -8.81 -1.00 -28.96
CA PRO A 75 -7.88 -1.70 -29.85
C PRO A 75 -6.98 -2.73 -29.15
N PHE A 76 -6.84 -2.66 -27.83
CA PHE A 76 -5.90 -3.46 -27.04
C PHE A 76 -6.58 -4.61 -26.28
N LYS A 77 -7.90 -4.77 -26.45
CA LYS A 77 -8.67 -5.81 -25.78
C LYS A 77 -8.10 -7.21 -26.06
N GLY A 78 -7.91 -8.00 -25.00
CA GLY A 78 -7.36 -9.34 -25.05
C GLY A 78 -5.84 -9.41 -25.04
N GLN A 79 -5.13 -8.27 -25.08
CA GLN A 79 -3.69 -8.23 -24.82
C GLN A 79 -3.41 -8.46 -23.32
N THR A 80 -2.16 -8.80 -23.00
CA THR A 80 -1.69 -8.98 -21.63
C THR A 80 -0.56 -8.01 -21.36
N VAL A 81 -0.59 -7.37 -20.20
CA VAL A 81 0.49 -6.55 -19.66
C VAL A 81 1.07 -7.24 -18.42
N THR A 82 2.38 -7.40 -18.38
CA THR A 82 3.09 -8.10 -17.31
C THR A 82 3.92 -7.11 -16.49
N LEU A 83 3.78 -7.19 -15.16
CA LEU A 83 4.43 -6.33 -14.18
C LEU A 83 5.18 -7.17 -13.14
N ALA A 84 6.48 -6.91 -12.94
CA ALA A 84 7.19 -7.33 -11.73
C ALA A 84 7.23 -6.20 -10.70
N THR A 85 6.84 -6.46 -9.46
CA THR A 85 6.84 -5.43 -8.40
C THR A 85 7.25 -5.95 -7.03
N GLU A 86 7.79 -5.06 -6.19
CA GLU A 86 8.05 -5.36 -4.78
C GLU A 86 6.71 -5.52 -4.01
N SER A 87 6.69 -6.41 -3.03
CA SER A 87 5.57 -6.58 -2.08
C SER A 87 5.43 -5.42 -1.09
N THR A 88 5.09 -4.24 -1.59
CA THR A 88 4.75 -3.06 -0.80
C THR A 88 3.23 -2.94 -0.63
N PRO A 89 2.72 -2.16 0.35
CA PRO A 89 1.29 -1.89 0.48
C PRO A 89 0.62 -1.40 -0.83
N PRO A 90 1.17 -0.42 -1.59
CA PRO A 90 0.55 0.02 -2.83
C PRO A 90 0.56 -1.06 -3.93
N SER A 91 1.64 -1.84 -4.09
CA SER A 91 1.67 -2.98 -5.03
C SER A 91 0.56 -3.99 -4.75
N ASN A 92 0.37 -4.32 -3.47
CA ASN A 92 -0.68 -5.24 -3.06
C ASN A 92 -2.07 -4.64 -3.30
N ALA A 93 -2.26 -3.33 -3.11
CA ALA A 93 -3.51 -2.66 -3.45
C ALA A 93 -3.79 -2.69 -4.96
N ILE A 94 -2.78 -2.41 -5.80
CA ILE A 94 -2.89 -2.52 -7.26
C ILE A 94 -3.32 -3.94 -7.66
N ASN A 95 -2.61 -4.96 -7.17
CA ASN A 95 -2.86 -6.35 -7.56
C ASN A 95 -4.21 -6.90 -7.09
N THR A 96 -4.60 -6.61 -5.84
CA THR A 96 -5.79 -7.22 -5.23
C THR A 96 -7.07 -6.40 -5.43
N THR A 97 -6.93 -5.08 -5.62
CA THR A 97 -8.07 -4.15 -5.60
C THR A 97 -8.22 -3.41 -6.92
N LEU A 98 -7.16 -2.86 -7.51
CA LEU A 98 -7.29 -1.97 -8.67
C LEU A 98 -7.31 -2.72 -10.01
N LYS A 99 -6.48 -3.76 -10.12
CA LYS A 99 -6.36 -4.61 -11.32
C LYS A 99 -7.74 -5.04 -11.87
N PRO A 100 -8.67 -5.61 -11.06
CA PRO A 100 -9.96 -6.04 -11.58
C PRO A 100 -10.76 -4.94 -12.28
N PHE A 101 -10.71 -3.69 -11.78
CA PHE A 101 -11.40 -2.57 -12.41
C PHE A 101 -10.79 -2.20 -13.76
N PHE A 102 -9.45 -2.20 -13.83
CA PHE A 102 -8.74 -1.95 -15.09
C PHE A 102 -9.05 -3.03 -16.12
N GLU A 103 -8.98 -4.32 -15.74
CA GLU A 103 -9.30 -5.44 -16.63
C GLU A 103 -10.76 -5.40 -17.09
N GLU A 104 -11.71 -5.11 -16.19
CA GLU A 104 -13.13 -4.99 -16.55
C GLU A 104 -13.38 -3.84 -17.53
N ALA A 105 -12.75 -2.68 -17.29
CA ALA A 105 -12.94 -1.51 -18.13
C ALA A 105 -12.29 -1.68 -19.51
N THR A 106 -11.10 -2.26 -19.55
CA THR A 106 -10.29 -2.25 -20.76
C THR A 106 -10.38 -3.54 -21.57
N GLY A 107 -10.67 -4.66 -20.90
CA GLY A 107 -10.53 -6.00 -21.44
C GLY A 107 -9.09 -6.43 -21.71
N ILE A 108 -8.09 -5.68 -21.21
CA ILE A 108 -6.68 -6.08 -21.16
C ILE A 108 -6.49 -6.97 -19.93
N ASN A 109 -5.69 -8.03 -20.03
CA ASN A 109 -5.29 -8.84 -18.90
C ASN A 109 -4.04 -8.24 -18.24
N VAL A 110 -3.96 -8.27 -16.92
CA VAL A 110 -2.78 -7.77 -16.19
C VAL A 110 -2.19 -8.89 -15.37
N GLU A 111 -0.95 -9.29 -15.65
CA GLU A 111 -0.22 -10.25 -14.85
C GLU A 111 0.76 -9.51 -13.93
N ILE A 112 0.63 -9.71 -12.62
CA ILE A 112 1.48 -9.03 -11.64
C ILE A 112 2.21 -10.08 -10.81
N GLU A 113 3.53 -10.09 -10.93
CA GLU A 113 4.43 -10.87 -10.09
C GLU A 113 4.89 -10.03 -8.90
N VAL A 114 4.38 -10.35 -7.71
CA VAL A 114 4.72 -9.65 -6.46
C VAL A 114 5.82 -10.42 -5.73
N LEU A 115 6.96 -9.77 -5.48
CA LEU A 115 8.19 -10.42 -4.99
C LEU A 115 8.85 -9.61 -3.86
N PRO A 116 9.75 -10.20 -3.07
CA PRO A 116 10.70 -9.44 -2.25
C PRO A 116 11.63 -8.58 -3.13
N LEU A 117 12.02 -7.39 -2.64
CA LEU A 117 12.83 -6.42 -3.38
C LEU A 117 14.08 -7.01 -4.07
N GLU A 118 14.84 -7.84 -3.33
CA GLU A 118 16.05 -8.46 -3.86
C GLU A 118 15.78 -9.37 -5.07
N GLN A 119 14.63 -10.05 -5.09
CA GLN A 119 14.24 -10.91 -6.21
C GLN A 119 13.77 -10.09 -7.42
N VAL A 120 13.11 -8.95 -7.18
CA VAL A 120 12.78 -7.99 -8.24
C VAL A 120 14.07 -7.55 -8.94
N LEU A 121 15.06 -7.05 -8.19
CA LEU A 121 16.33 -6.59 -8.75
C LEU A 121 17.02 -7.69 -9.59
N GLN A 122 17.09 -8.92 -9.06
CA GLN A 122 17.72 -10.04 -9.77
C GLN A 122 17.03 -10.34 -11.10
N LYS A 123 15.69 -10.38 -11.12
CA LYS A 123 14.91 -10.68 -12.33
C LYS A 123 15.01 -9.57 -13.36
N LEU A 124 14.83 -8.32 -12.94
CA LEU A 124 14.92 -7.17 -13.85
C LEU A 124 16.31 -7.04 -14.45
N THR A 125 17.37 -7.23 -13.65
CA THR A 125 18.75 -7.19 -14.15
C THR A 125 18.96 -8.22 -15.27
N LEU A 126 18.40 -9.42 -15.13
CA LEU A 126 18.49 -10.46 -16.15
C LEU A 126 17.64 -10.15 -17.38
N ASP A 127 16.41 -9.67 -17.19
CA ASP A 127 15.50 -9.35 -18.30
C ASP A 127 16.07 -8.23 -19.18
N VAL A 128 16.54 -7.15 -18.55
CA VAL A 128 17.17 -6.01 -19.23
C VAL A 128 18.49 -6.40 -19.90
N ALA A 129 19.37 -7.12 -19.21
CA ALA A 129 20.65 -7.53 -19.79
C ALA A 129 20.49 -8.49 -20.99
N SER A 130 19.41 -9.26 -21.02
CA SER A 130 19.12 -10.20 -22.10
C SER A 130 18.25 -9.61 -23.21
N GLY A 131 17.56 -8.50 -22.95
CA GLY A 131 16.60 -7.89 -23.88
C GLY A 131 15.42 -8.80 -24.21
N LEU A 132 15.05 -9.70 -23.29
CA LEU A 132 13.97 -10.66 -23.51
C LEU A 132 12.59 -10.00 -23.52
N GLY A 133 12.41 -8.91 -22.77
CA GLY A 133 11.14 -8.20 -22.64
C GLY A 133 10.09 -9.08 -21.96
N THR A 134 10.47 -9.77 -20.89
CA THR A 134 9.55 -10.61 -20.10
C THR A 134 8.51 -9.74 -19.38
N TYR A 135 8.92 -8.55 -18.93
CA TYR A 135 8.05 -7.61 -18.24
C TYR A 135 7.82 -6.36 -19.11
N ASP A 136 6.57 -5.94 -19.27
CA ASP A 136 6.22 -4.72 -20.01
C ASP A 136 6.44 -3.47 -19.14
N THR A 137 6.35 -3.63 -17.82
CA THR A 137 6.62 -2.58 -16.83
C THR A 137 7.17 -3.22 -15.56
N TYR A 138 7.86 -2.45 -14.73
CA TYR A 138 8.41 -2.96 -13.49
C TYR A 138 8.55 -1.91 -12.40
N TYR A 139 8.62 -2.38 -11.16
CA TYR A 139 9.02 -1.56 -10.02
C TYR A 139 10.50 -1.21 -10.13
N LEU A 140 10.80 0.09 -10.03
CA LEU A 140 12.15 0.62 -10.08
C LEU A 140 12.43 1.42 -8.80
N ASP A 141 13.28 0.86 -7.94
CA ASP A 141 13.75 1.55 -6.73
C ASP A 141 14.68 2.72 -7.11
N GLN A 142 14.63 3.80 -6.33
CA GLN A 142 15.45 5.00 -6.52
C GLN A 142 16.97 4.71 -6.60
N SER A 143 17.44 3.67 -5.91
CA SER A 143 18.85 3.28 -5.91
C SER A 143 19.30 2.60 -7.22
N TRP A 144 18.35 2.20 -8.07
CA TRP A 144 18.61 1.45 -9.30
C TRP A 144 18.50 2.31 -10.57
N MET A 145 17.94 3.52 -10.48
CA MET A 145 17.65 4.37 -11.65
C MET A 145 18.83 4.51 -12.61
N ALA A 146 20.04 4.67 -12.07
CA ALA A 146 21.26 4.79 -12.86
C ALA A 146 21.57 3.54 -13.70
N ALA A 147 21.29 2.34 -13.19
CA ALA A 147 21.55 1.08 -13.87
C ALA A 147 20.50 0.76 -14.94
N PHE A 148 19.27 1.22 -14.75
CA PHE A 148 18.12 0.89 -15.61
C PHE A 148 17.71 2.03 -16.57
N ASN A 149 18.33 3.22 -16.50
CA ASN A 149 17.94 4.38 -17.33
C ASN A 149 17.94 4.11 -18.85
N GLY A 150 18.69 3.10 -19.32
CA GLY A 150 18.75 2.75 -20.74
C GLY A 150 17.64 1.82 -21.23
N ASP A 151 16.79 1.35 -20.33
CA ASP A 151 15.69 0.39 -20.59
C ASP A 151 14.31 0.98 -20.29
N VAL A 152 14.25 2.27 -19.92
CA VAL A 152 13.00 2.95 -19.57
C VAL A 152 12.71 4.06 -20.58
N ASP A 153 11.42 4.27 -20.83
CA ASP A 153 10.93 5.43 -21.56
C ASP A 153 10.50 6.54 -20.60
N ASP A 154 10.74 7.79 -20.96
CA ASP A 154 10.25 8.92 -20.18
C ASP A 154 8.71 9.00 -20.30
N PRO A 155 7.95 8.85 -19.20
CA PRO A 155 6.49 8.84 -19.26
C PRO A 155 5.93 10.19 -19.72
N ARG A 156 6.66 11.29 -19.56
CA ARG A 156 6.25 12.62 -20.05
C ARG A 156 6.33 12.67 -21.58
N GLU A 157 7.38 12.09 -22.15
CA GLU A 157 7.56 11.99 -23.60
C GLU A 157 6.53 11.03 -24.21
N LEU A 158 6.30 9.86 -23.59
CA LEU A 158 5.25 8.92 -24.01
C LEU A 158 3.88 9.58 -24.02
N TYR A 159 3.55 10.30 -22.94
CA TYR A 159 2.29 11.00 -22.80
C TYR A 159 2.12 12.11 -23.87
N ALA A 160 3.18 12.86 -24.16
CA ALA A 160 3.15 13.89 -25.22
C ALA A 160 3.07 13.29 -26.64
N ALA A 161 3.74 12.16 -26.88
CA ALA A 161 3.80 11.50 -28.19
C ALA A 161 2.52 10.72 -28.55
N LYS A 162 1.71 10.37 -27.55
CA LYS A 162 0.48 9.56 -27.70
C LYS A 162 -0.76 10.33 -27.21
N PRO A 163 -1.15 11.44 -27.84
CA PRO A 163 -2.27 12.26 -27.38
C PRO A 163 -3.62 11.51 -27.37
N ASP A 164 -3.76 10.48 -28.19
CA ASP A 164 -4.90 9.55 -28.21
C ASP A 164 -4.95 8.62 -27.00
N LEU A 165 -3.80 8.38 -26.34
CA LEU A 165 -3.66 7.60 -25.11
C LEU A 165 -3.28 8.47 -23.90
N ALA A 166 -3.36 9.79 -24.03
CA ALA A 166 -3.07 10.74 -22.97
C ALA A 166 -4.35 11.04 -22.18
N MET A 167 -4.43 10.58 -20.92
CA MET A 167 -5.59 10.84 -20.06
C MET A 167 -5.80 12.35 -19.88
N PRO A 168 -6.93 12.95 -20.26
CA PRO A 168 -7.13 14.39 -20.17
C PRO A 168 -6.86 14.95 -18.77
N ASN A 169 -6.19 16.09 -18.71
CA ASN A 169 -5.82 16.81 -17.48
C ASN A 169 -4.88 16.05 -16.53
N TYR A 170 -4.19 15.00 -16.99
CA TYR A 170 -3.10 14.42 -16.22
C TYR A 170 -1.99 15.47 -16.03
N ASN A 171 -1.62 15.72 -14.77
CA ASN A 171 -0.71 16.78 -14.41
C ASN A 171 0.53 16.20 -13.73
N PHE A 172 1.64 16.13 -14.47
CA PHE A 172 2.94 15.72 -13.90
C PHE A 172 3.44 16.70 -12.82
N ASP A 173 2.99 17.96 -12.83
CA ASP A 173 3.36 18.95 -11.82
C ASP A 173 2.53 18.81 -10.52
N ASP A 174 1.56 17.90 -10.46
CA ASP A 174 0.79 17.61 -9.23
C ASP A 174 1.56 16.69 -8.27
N PHE A 175 2.65 16.07 -8.73
CA PHE A 175 3.59 15.39 -7.86
C PHE A 175 4.42 16.39 -7.06
N LEU A 176 4.83 16.01 -5.85
CA LEU A 176 5.76 16.82 -5.05
C LEU A 176 7.13 16.85 -5.74
N GLY A 177 7.51 17.99 -6.30
CA GLY A 177 8.75 18.16 -7.07
C GLY A 177 10.01 17.56 -6.43
N PRO A 178 10.32 17.85 -5.15
CA PRO A 178 11.50 17.26 -4.49
C PRO A 178 11.48 15.72 -4.41
N LEU A 179 10.29 15.11 -4.38
CA LEU A 179 10.18 13.64 -4.41
C LEU A 179 10.47 13.12 -5.81
N VAL A 180 9.87 13.73 -6.84
CA VAL A 180 10.14 13.38 -8.24
C VAL A 180 11.64 13.45 -8.53
N ASP A 181 12.28 14.56 -8.16
CA ASP A 181 13.72 14.77 -8.34
C ASP A 181 14.56 13.69 -7.64
N GLY A 182 14.13 13.23 -6.46
CA GLY A 182 14.86 12.27 -5.65
C GLY A 182 14.66 10.80 -6.02
N ILE A 183 13.48 10.43 -6.52
CA ILE A 183 13.09 9.01 -6.66
C ILE A 183 12.71 8.60 -8.08
N SER A 184 12.59 9.55 -9.01
CA SER A 184 12.13 9.25 -10.37
C SER A 184 12.88 10.02 -11.46
N MET A 185 13.83 10.89 -11.13
CA MET A 185 14.64 11.61 -12.11
C MET A 185 16.08 11.11 -12.17
N TYR A 186 16.58 10.85 -13.37
CA TYR A 186 17.99 10.55 -13.61
C TYR A 186 18.46 11.20 -14.92
N ASN A 187 19.52 12.02 -14.85
CA ASN A 187 20.08 12.74 -16.02
C ASN A 187 19.04 13.48 -16.89
N GLY A 188 18.00 14.05 -16.27
CA GLY A 188 16.94 14.79 -16.95
C GLY A 188 15.79 13.93 -17.47
N ILE A 189 15.90 12.61 -17.41
CA ILE A 189 14.86 11.64 -17.77
C ILE A 189 14.04 11.30 -16.51
N MET A 190 12.72 11.29 -16.63
CA MET A 190 11.85 10.68 -15.63
C MET A 190 11.84 9.16 -15.89
N VAL A 191 12.50 8.38 -15.06
CA VAL A 191 12.67 6.92 -15.29
C VAL A 191 11.43 6.08 -14.97
N GLY A 192 10.39 6.71 -14.42
CA GLY A 192 9.13 6.07 -14.08
C GLY A 192 8.16 7.05 -13.43
N VAL A 193 6.89 6.66 -13.36
CA VAL A 193 5.87 7.43 -12.64
C VAL A 193 5.96 7.10 -11.14
N PRO A 194 6.18 8.09 -10.26
CA PRO A 194 6.22 7.83 -8.82
C PRO A 194 4.83 7.39 -8.33
N TYR A 195 4.75 6.24 -7.68
CA TYR A 195 3.51 5.72 -7.09
C TYR A 195 3.65 5.26 -5.63
N ASP A 196 4.89 5.11 -5.16
CA ASP A 196 5.25 4.83 -3.77
C ASP A 196 6.37 5.81 -3.36
N ILE A 197 6.38 6.21 -2.10
CA ILE A 197 7.36 7.14 -1.53
C ILE A 197 7.84 6.55 -0.20
N PRO A 198 9.10 6.09 -0.11
CA PRO A 198 9.67 5.70 1.17
C PRO A 198 9.94 6.96 2.00
N ILE A 199 9.29 7.07 3.15
CA ILE A 199 9.55 8.13 4.13
C ILE A 199 10.13 7.48 5.38
N PHE A 200 11.32 7.92 5.79
CA PHE A 200 11.91 7.50 7.04
C PHE A 200 11.17 8.14 8.21
N ILE A 201 10.42 7.31 8.95
CA ILE A 201 9.65 7.72 10.11
C ILE A 201 10.10 6.88 11.30
N MET A 202 10.38 7.54 12.41
CA MET A 202 10.55 6.84 13.69
C MET A 202 9.19 6.47 14.26
N MET A 203 8.98 5.18 14.47
CA MET A 203 7.85 4.65 15.21
C MET A 203 8.31 4.27 16.63
N TYR A 204 7.50 4.60 17.64
CA TYR A 204 7.83 4.31 19.02
C TYR A 204 6.58 3.98 19.84
N ARG A 205 6.78 3.25 20.94
CA ARG A 205 5.72 2.86 21.88
C ARG A 205 5.46 3.98 22.90
N GLY A 206 4.40 4.75 22.68
CA GLY A 206 4.04 5.87 23.56
C GLY A 206 3.75 5.47 25.01
N ASP A 207 3.25 4.25 25.25
CA ASP A 207 3.04 3.70 26.59
C ASP A 207 4.35 3.33 27.28
N VAL A 208 5.31 2.71 26.57
CA VAL A 208 6.67 2.46 27.08
C VAL A 208 7.37 3.77 27.45
N TYR A 209 7.27 4.77 26.57
CA TYR A 209 7.85 6.09 26.82
C TYR A 209 7.23 6.75 28.06
N LYS A 210 5.91 6.64 28.22
CA LYS A 210 5.21 7.18 29.38
C LYS A 210 5.60 6.46 30.68
N GLU A 211 5.71 5.13 30.66
CA GLU A 211 6.11 4.32 31.83
C GLU A 211 7.53 4.66 32.29
N LEU A 212 8.45 4.86 31.35
CA LEU A 212 9.85 5.18 31.63
C LEU A 212 10.13 6.68 31.76
N GLY A 213 9.12 7.54 31.59
CA GLY A 213 9.29 9.00 31.65
C GLY A 213 10.17 9.58 30.53
N LEU A 214 10.23 8.91 29.37
CA LEU A 214 11.05 9.30 28.22
C LEU A 214 10.36 10.37 27.38
N SER A 215 11.16 11.28 26.83
CA SER A 215 10.72 12.23 25.79
C SER A 215 11.03 11.68 24.40
N VAL A 216 10.22 12.07 23.41
CA VAL A 216 10.45 11.71 22.00
C VAL A 216 11.82 12.25 21.57
N PRO A 217 12.74 11.40 21.08
CA PRO A 217 14.07 11.85 20.71
C PRO A 217 14.01 12.71 19.44
N THR A 218 14.81 13.76 19.43
CA THR A 218 15.01 14.69 18.31
C THR A 218 16.41 14.60 17.71
N THR A 219 17.29 13.81 18.33
CA THR A 219 18.65 13.52 17.85
C THR A 219 18.94 12.02 17.90
N MET A 220 19.92 11.57 17.10
CA MET A 220 20.36 10.18 17.13
C MET A 220 20.95 9.76 18.49
N GLY A 221 21.57 10.70 19.22
CA GLY A 221 22.08 10.45 20.57
C GLY A 221 20.95 10.20 21.57
N GLU A 222 19.89 11.02 21.53
CA GLU A 222 18.69 10.82 22.34
C GLU A 222 17.98 9.51 21.97
N TYR A 223 17.88 9.20 20.68
CA TYR A 223 17.30 7.95 20.21
C TYR A 223 18.05 6.75 20.77
N MET A 224 19.38 6.74 20.67
CA MET A 224 20.22 5.67 21.20
C MET A 224 20.08 5.55 22.72
N SER A 225 20.08 6.68 23.43
CA SER A 225 19.87 6.69 24.89
C SER A 225 18.52 6.08 25.26
N ASN A 226 17.44 6.49 24.60
CA ASN A 226 16.10 5.93 24.84
C ASN A 226 16.05 4.43 24.54
N ALA A 227 16.65 3.99 23.43
CA ALA A 227 16.72 2.57 23.08
C ALA A 227 17.45 1.74 24.14
N GLN A 228 18.58 2.24 24.65
CA GLN A 228 19.33 1.58 25.73
C GLN A 228 18.54 1.54 27.05
N THR A 229 17.86 2.63 27.41
CA THR A 229 17.01 2.66 28.62
C THR A 229 15.86 1.67 28.51
N ILE A 230 15.17 1.61 27.36
CA ILE A 230 14.08 0.66 27.10
C ILE A 230 14.59 -0.78 27.17
N GLN A 231 15.74 -1.06 26.57
CA GLN A 231 16.36 -2.39 26.60
C GLN A 231 16.71 -2.81 28.03
N ALA A 232 17.25 -1.90 28.85
CA ALA A 232 17.66 -2.18 30.21
C ALA A 232 16.48 -2.34 31.19
N ALA A 233 15.32 -1.76 30.87
CA ALA A 233 14.15 -1.80 31.73
C ALA A 233 13.43 -3.17 31.75
N ASP A 234 13.73 -4.06 30.78
CA ASP A 234 13.18 -5.42 30.67
C ASP A 234 11.67 -5.48 30.97
N LEU A 235 10.90 -4.60 30.33
CA LEU A 235 9.47 -4.37 30.62
C LEU A 235 8.55 -5.57 30.30
N GLY A 236 9.11 -6.69 29.82
CA GLY A 236 8.35 -7.92 29.57
C GLY A 236 7.23 -7.79 28.54
N HIS A 237 7.22 -6.74 27.71
CA HIS A 237 6.28 -6.65 26.60
C HIS A 237 6.62 -7.73 25.59
N LEU A 238 5.70 -8.68 25.37
CA LEU A 238 5.86 -9.75 24.39
C LEU A 238 4.91 -9.54 23.21
N ASN A 239 5.38 -9.87 22.02
CA ASN A 239 4.51 -10.11 20.87
C ASN A 239 3.58 -11.31 21.18
N ASP A 240 2.52 -11.48 20.40
CA ASP A 240 1.62 -12.65 20.52
C ASP A 240 2.36 -14.00 20.36
N ASP A 241 3.56 -13.98 19.76
CA ASP A 241 4.45 -15.12 19.59
C ASP A 241 5.46 -15.33 20.74
N GLY A 242 5.39 -14.52 21.80
CA GLY A 242 6.25 -14.61 22.98
C GLY A 242 7.63 -13.97 22.85
N ARG A 243 7.96 -13.32 21.72
CA ARG A 243 9.23 -12.59 21.57
C ARG A 243 9.15 -11.20 22.23
N PRO A 244 10.24 -10.68 22.83
CA PRO A 244 10.27 -9.32 23.39
C PRO A 244 9.94 -8.25 22.34
N ILE A 245 9.20 -7.23 22.75
CA ILE A 245 8.91 -6.03 21.96
C ILE A 245 9.89 -4.93 22.38
N TYR A 246 10.71 -4.49 21.42
CA TYR A 246 11.59 -3.33 21.59
C TYR A 246 10.80 -2.04 21.30
N GLY A 247 11.03 -0.99 22.08
CA GLY A 247 10.14 0.19 22.12
C GLY A 247 10.31 1.20 20.99
N CYS A 248 11.26 1.00 20.06
CA CYS A 248 11.44 1.83 18.87
C CYS A 248 11.72 0.95 17.65
N ASN A 249 11.11 1.29 16.51
CA ASN A 249 11.47 0.77 15.21
C ASN A 249 11.44 1.91 14.18
N GLY A 250 12.42 1.90 13.29
CA GLY A 250 12.42 2.74 12.08
C GLY A 250 12.46 1.84 10.87
N GLN A 251 11.83 2.27 9.78
CA GLN A 251 12.39 1.97 8.48
C GLN A 251 13.70 2.79 8.43
N MET A 252 14.84 2.11 8.30
CA MET A 252 16.15 2.76 8.07
C MET A 252 16.47 2.72 6.59
#